data_AF-A0A7J6VH53-F1
#
_entry.id   AF-A0A7J6VH53-F1
#
_cell.length_a   1.000
_cell.length_b   1.000
_cell.length_c   1.000
_cell.angle_alpha   90.00
_cell.angle_beta   90.00
_cell.angle_gamma   90.00
#
_symmetry.space_group_name_H-M   'P 1'
#
loop_
_entity.id
_entity.type
_entity.pdbx_description
1 polymer ?
#
loop_
_entity_poly.entity_id
_entity_poly.type
_entity_poly.pdbx_seq_one_letter_code
_entity_poly.pdbx_strand_id
1 'polypeptide(L)'
;AAELEVEAYPLLDELTSKISTLNLERVRRLKSRLVALTRRVQKVRDEIEQLMDDDGDMAEMYLTEKKSRMESSIYGDQSLAGYGSLGGALSASAPVSPVSSPPDGRKLERNLSIARSRHESMRSSSETAHENIEELEMLLEAYFVVIDSTLNKLTSLKEYIDDTEDFINIQLDNVRNQLIQFELLLTTATFVVAIFGVVAGVFGMNFEIPLFDVPSAFNWVLLITGVCGVIIFCAFLWFFRYRRLMPL
;
A
#
# COMPACT_ATOMS: atom_id res chain seq x y z
N ALA A 1 -1.67 0.22 -13.29
CA ALA A 1 -3.01 0.20 -12.66
C ALA A 1 -4.01 -0.55 -13.53
N ALA A 2 -4.25 -0.11 -14.78
CA ALA A 2 -5.21 -0.76 -15.69
C ALA A 2 -4.96 -2.27 -15.92
N GLU A 3 -3.72 -2.70 -16.12
CA GLU A 3 -3.40 -4.13 -16.26
C GLU A 3 -3.75 -4.94 -14.99
N LEU A 4 -3.58 -4.34 -13.81
CA LEU A 4 -3.89 -4.98 -12.54
C LEU A 4 -5.39 -5.12 -12.34
N GLU A 5 -6.19 -4.13 -12.75
CA GLU A 5 -7.65 -4.18 -12.71
C GLU A 5 -8.20 -5.27 -13.64
N VAL A 6 -7.70 -5.34 -14.88
CA VAL A 6 -8.12 -6.36 -15.87
C VAL A 6 -7.78 -7.78 -15.41
N GLU A 7 -6.65 -7.96 -14.72
CA GLU A 7 -6.27 -9.24 -14.14
C GLU A 7 -7.06 -9.56 -12.85
N ALA A 8 -7.42 -8.55 -12.05
CA ALA A 8 -8.02 -8.74 -10.73
C ALA A 8 -9.47 -9.23 -10.77
N TYR A 9 -10.34 -8.56 -11.52
CA TYR A 9 -11.77 -8.91 -11.56
C TYR A 9 -12.06 -10.37 -11.94
N PRO A 10 -11.48 -10.94 -13.02
CA PRO A 10 -11.75 -12.34 -13.36
C PRO A 10 -11.17 -13.32 -12.34
N LEU A 11 -10.03 -13.00 -11.70
CA LEU A 11 -9.43 -13.86 -10.67
C LEU A 11 -10.27 -13.89 -9.38
N LEU A 12 -10.87 -12.76 -9.01
CA LEU A 12 -11.72 -12.65 -7.83
C LEU A 12 -13.08 -13.33 -8.06
N ASP A 13 -13.64 -13.21 -9.27
CA ASP A 13 -14.86 -13.93 -9.67
C ASP A 13 -14.62 -15.45 -9.73
N GLU A 14 -13.49 -15.88 -10.31
CA GLU A 14 -13.10 -17.29 -10.35
C GLU A 14 -12.97 -17.88 -8.93
N LEU A 15 -12.34 -17.13 -8.01
CA LEU A 15 -12.19 -17.51 -6.61
C LEU A 15 -13.53 -17.56 -5.86
N THR A 16 -14.44 -16.63 -6.17
CA THR A 16 -15.81 -16.62 -5.65
C THR A 16 -16.60 -17.83 -6.13
N SER A 17 -16.40 -18.27 -7.39
CA SER A 17 -17.07 -19.46 -7.93
C SER A 17 -16.51 -20.77 -7.36
N LYS A 18 -15.19 -20.85 -7.15
CA LYS A 18 -14.48 -22.05 -6.68
C LYS A 18 -13.29 -21.66 -5.80
N ILE A 19 -13.45 -21.91 -4.50
CA ILE A 19 -12.37 -21.78 -3.52
C ILE A 19 -11.37 -22.91 -3.77
N SER A 20 -10.25 -22.56 -4.41
CA SER A 20 -9.12 -23.46 -4.65
C SER A 20 -7.85 -22.86 -4.06
N THR A 21 -6.95 -23.72 -3.57
CA THR A 21 -5.65 -23.29 -3.04
C THR A 21 -4.81 -22.55 -4.08
N LEU A 22 -4.97 -22.89 -5.36
CA LEU A 22 -4.32 -22.23 -6.48
C LEU A 22 -4.87 -20.80 -6.68
N ASN A 23 -6.19 -20.63 -6.65
CA ASN A 23 -6.83 -19.32 -6.82
C ASN A 23 -6.55 -18.40 -5.63
N LEU A 24 -6.51 -18.95 -4.41
CA LEU A 24 -6.09 -18.22 -3.20
C LEU A 24 -4.65 -17.70 -3.32
N GLU A 25 -3.73 -18.54 -3.79
CA GLU A 25 -2.34 -18.14 -3.99
C GLU A 25 -2.20 -17.06 -5.09
N ARG A 26 -2.98 -17.16 -6.17
CA ARG A 26 -3.04 -16.12 -7.22
C ARG A 26 -3.53 -14.78 -6.65
N VAL A 27 -4.62 -14.78 -5.89
CA VAL A 27 -5.16 -13.56 -5.25
C VAL A 27 -4.21 -13.00 -4.21
N ARG A 28 -3.52 -13.83 -3.43
CA ARG A 28 -2.49 -13.39 -2.49
C ARG A 28 -1.32 -12.68 -3.20
N ARG A 29 -0.84 -13.23 -4.32
CA ARG A 29 0.22 -12.59 -5.14
C ARG A 29 -0.26 -11.29 -5.75
N LEU A 30 -1.49 -11.25 -6.26
CA LEU A 30 -2.13 -10.05 -6.77
C LEU A 30 -2.23 -8.96 -5.69
N LYS A 31 -2.72 -9.29 -4.49
CA LYS A 31 -2.78 -8.39 -3.33
C LYS A 31 -1.40 -7.83 -2.96
N SER A 32 -0.37 -8.68 -2.95
CA SER A 32 1.01 -8.24 -2.69
C SER A 32 1.50 -7.23 -3.73
N ARG A 33 1.26 -7.51 -5.03
CA ARG A 33 1.58 -6.57 -6.13
C ARG A 33 0.80 -5.26 -6.00
N LEU A 34 -0.49 -5.33 -5.68
CA LEU A 34 -1.35 -4.17 -5.47
C LEU A 34 -0.82 -3.28 -4.35
N VAL A 35 -0.58 -3.84 -3.16
CA VAL A 35 -0.06 -3.10 -2.01
C VAL A 35 1.29 -2.43 -2.32
N ALA A 36 2.18 -3.14 -3.03
CA ALA A 36 3.46 -2.57 -3.44
C ALA A 36 3.28 -1.40 -4.42
N LEU A 37 2.35 -1.52 -5.38
CA LEU A 37 2.03 -0.46 -6.34
C LEU A 37 1.40 0.74 -5.64
N THR A 38 0.40 0.53 -4.77
CA THR A 38 -0.26 1.60 -4.00
C THR A 38 0.75 2.42 -3.21
N ARG A 39 1.70 1.77 -2.51
CA ARG A 39 2.77 2.48 -1.78
C ARG A 39 3.67 3.31 -2.69
N ARG A 40 4.00 2.81 -3.87
CA ARG A 40 4.83 3.57 -4.84
C ARG A 40 4.07 4.76 -5.38
N VAL A 41 2.77 4.61 -5.67
CA VAL A 41 1.92 5.72 -6.14
C VAL A 41 1.71 6.76 -5.04
N GLN A 42 1.49 6.34 -3.78
CA GLN A 42 1.48 7.25 -2.62
C GLN A 42 2.78 8.04 -2.54
N LYS A 43 3.92 7.37 -2.61
CA LYS A 43 5.20 8.09 -2.58
C LYS A 43 5.31 9.13 -3.70
N VAL A 44 4.91 8.79 -4.93
CA VAL A 44 4.95 9.76 -6.04
C VAL A 44 3.98 10.92 -5.81
N ARG A 45 2.78 10.66 -5.26
CA ARG A 45 1.82 11.69 -4.86
C ARG A 45 2.45 12.65 -3.84
N ASP A 46 3.03 12.10 -2.76
CA ASP A 46 3.59 12.88 -1.66
C ASP A 46 4.77 13.75 -2.11
N GLU A 47 5.64 13.23 -2.99
CA GLU A 47 6.80 13.98 -3.52
C GLU A 47 6.37 15.09 -4.49
N ILE A 48 5.28 14.90 -5.25
CA ILE A 48 4.73 15.95 -6.12
C ILE A 48 3.99 17.01 -5.30
N GLU A 49 3.24 16.60 -4.27
CA GLU A 49 2.60 17.53 -3.31
C GLU A 49 3.66 18.42 -2.66
N GLN A 50 4.75 17.82 -2.16
CA GLN A 50 5.86 18.56 -1.58
C GLN A 50 6.54 19.51 -2.58
N LEU A 51 6.68 19.12 -3.85
CA LEU A 51 7.26 19.97 -4.88
C LEU A 51 6.36 21.16 -5.22
N MET A 52 5.04 20.97 -5.19
CA MET A 52 4.06 22.04 -5.43
C MET A 52 3.96 23.01 -4.25
N ASP A 53 4.28 22.58 -3.02
CA ASP A 53 4.25 23.44 -1.83
C ASP A 53 5.42 24.45 -1.76
N ASP A 54 6.49 24.28 -2.56
CA ASP A 54 7.69 25.15 -2.56
C ASP A 54 7.94 25.81 -3.93
N ASP A 55 7.51 27.07 -4.07
CA ASP A 55 7.76 27.92 -5.24
C ASP A 55 9.25 28.05 -5.60
N GLY A 56 10.15 27.92 -4.62
CA GLY A 56 11.59 27.94 -4.81
C GLY A 56 12.06 26.71 -5.59
N ASP A 57 11.64 25.53 -5.17
CA ASP A 57 11.95 24.27 -5.87
C ASP A 57 11.32 24.26 -7.29
N MET A 58 10.12 24.85 -7.44
CA MET A 58 9.50 25.05 -8.75
C MET A 58 10.32 25.97 -9.66
N ALA A 59 10.83 27.08 -9.13
CA ALA A 59 11.67 28.02 -9.87
C ALA A 59 13.00 27.38 -10.34
N GLU A 60 13.57 26.47 -9.55
CA GLU A 60 14.82 25.80 -9.90
C GLU A 60 14.71 24.86 -11.11
N MET A 61 13.51 24.39 -11.45
CA MET A 61 13.27 23.53 -12.61
C MET A 61 13.37 24.24 -13.97
N TYR A 62 13.36 25.58 -14.00
CA TYR A 62 13.54 26.38 -15.22
C TYR A 62 15.03 26.46 -15.66
N LEU A 63 15.61 25.29 -15.91
CA LEU A 63 17.04 25.11 -16.19
C LEU A 63 17.50 25.81 -17.48
N THR A 64 16.61 25.92 -18.49
CA THR A 64 16.91 26.60 -19.76
C THR A 64 17.18 28.08 -19.56
N GLU A 65 16.35 28.76 -18.75
CA GLU A 65 16.55 30.17 -18.42
C GLU A 65 17.79 30.35 -17.53
N LYS A 66 17.97 29.46 -16.53
CA LYS A 66 19.15 29.44 -15.66
C LYS A 66 20.46 29.28 -16.46
N LYS A 67 20.45 28.42 -17.47
CA LYS A 67 21.58 28.24 -18.40
C LYS A 67 21.81 29.48 -19.27
N SER A 68 20.76 30.08 -19.84
CA SER A 68 20.88 31.29 -20.66
C SER A 68 21.45 32.48 -19.88
N ARG A 69 21.01 32.66 -18.62
CA ARG A 69 21.58 33.68 -17.71
C ARG A 69 23.05 33.44 -17.41
N MET A 70 23.45 32.18 -17.21
CA MET A 70 24.84 31.79 -17.00
C MET A 70 25.71 32.04 -18.25
N GLU A 71 25.21 31.72 -19.44
CA GLU A 71 25.94 31.97 -20.69
C GLU A 71 26.08 33.48 -20.96
N SER A 72 25.04 34.27 -20.69
CA SER A 72 25.09 35.73 -20.82
C SER A 72 26.08 36.40 -19.86
N SER A 73 26.28 35.87 -18.65
CA SER A 73 27.24 36.45 -17.70
C SER A 73 28.69 36.15 -18.10
N ILE A 74 28.95 35.00 -18.70
CA ILE A 74 30.29 34.58 -19.16
C ILE A 74 30.77 35.41 -20.37
N TYR A 75 29.89 35.81 -21.27
CA TYR A 75 30.25 36.66 -22.41
C TYR A 75 30.27 38.16 -22.08
N GLY A 76 29.51 38.63 -21.08
CA GLY A 76 29.48 40.04 -20.68
C GLY A 76 30.77 40.54 -20.02
N ASP A 77 31.48 39.69 -19.28
CA ASP A 77 32.66 40.08 -18.48
C ASP A 77 33.93 40.30 -19.31
N GLN A 78 33.96 39.83 -20.57
CA GLN A 78 35.09 40.05 -21.49
C GLN A 78 35.13 41.45 -22.14
N SER A 79 34.08 42.27 -21.98
CA SER A 79 33.95 43.56 -22.67
C SER A 79 34.43 44.79 -21.87
N LEU A 80 34.93 44.62 -20.63
CA LEU A 80 35.29 45.76 -19.74
C LEU A 80 36.74 45.72 -19.20
N ALA A 81 37.68 45.06 -19.89
CA ALA A 81 39.09 45.00 -19.47
C ALA A 81 40.08 45.30 -20.62
N GLY A 82 39.84 46.38 -21.39
CA GLY A 82 40.57 46.56 -22.64
C GLY A 82 40.83 47.97 -23.14
N TYR A 83 40.95 49.01 -22.31
CA TYR A 83 41.49 50.30 -22.78
C TYR A 83 42.33 51.02 -21.71
N GLY A 84 43.66 50.89 -21.83
CA GLY A 84 44.65 51.68 -21.12
C GLY A 84 46.04 51.43 -21.70
N SER A 85 46.45 52.27 -22.66
CA SER A 85 47.70 52.13 -23.43
C SER A 85 48.79 53.09 -22.91
N LEU A 86 49.98 52.51 -22.66
CA LEU A 86 51.36 53.01 -22.73
C LEU A 86 51.81 54.29 -21.97
N GLY A 87 52.87 54.15 -21.13
CA GLY A 87 53.76 55.25 -20.78
C GLY A 87 54.72 55.08 -19.58
N GLY A 88 55.76 54.26 -19.71
CA GLY A 88 57.15 54.49 -19.25
C GLY A 88 57.54 54.94 -17.82
N ALA A 89 58.41 54.13 -17.21
CA ALA A 89 59.58 54.49 -16.37
C ALA A 89 59.48 54.64 -14.82
N LEU A 90 60.02 53.61 -14.15
CA LEU A 90 61.14 53.62 -13.18
C LEU A 90 61.08 54.43 -11.85
N SER A 91 61.12 53.65 -10.76
CA SER A 91 62.11 53.70 -9.64
C SER A 91 61.74 54.32 -8.27
N ALA A 92 61.80 53.43 -7.26
CA ALA A 92 62.41 53.52 -5.92
C ALA A 92 61.96 54.58 -4.89
N SER A 93 61.30 54.10 -3.83
CA SER A 93 61.73 54.09 -2.40
C SER A 93 60.58 54.36 -1.42
N ALA A 94 60.60 53.63 -0.30
CA ALA A 94 59.71 53.74 0.86
C ALA A 94 60.41 54.55 1.99
N PRO A 95 59.84 54.68 3.20
CA PRO A 95 58.54 55.22 3.62
C PRO A 95 58.72 56.31 4.71
N VAL A 96 57.72 57.13 5.04
CA VAL A 96 57.50 57.66 6.41
C VAL A 96 56.14 58.37 6.53
N SER A 97 55.32 57.90 7.47
CA SER A 97 54.24 58.62 8.16
C SER A 97 54.85 59.66 9.14
N PRO A 98 54.17 60.76 9.59
CA PRO A 98 52.85 60.68 10.23
C PRO A 98 51.87 61.88 10.05
N VAL A 99 50.58 61.56 10.23
CA VAL A 99 49.49 62.23 10.97
C VAL A 99 49.23 63.76 10.89
N SER A 100 47.91 64.05 10.92
CA SER A 100 47.18 65.31 11.23
C SER A 100 46.73 66.22 10.08
N SER A 101 45.41 66.18 9.85
CA SER A 101 44.53 67.07 9.06
C SER A 101 44.22 68.40 9.82
N PRO A 102 43.29 69.28 9.35
CA PRO A 102 43.07 70.02 8.07
C PRO A 102 42.89 71.56 8.39
N PRO A 103 42.09 72.43 7.72
CA PRO A 103 41.58 72.64 6.33
C PRO A 103 42.10 74.01 5.77
N ASP A 104 41.81 74.57 4.58
CA ASP A 104 40.52 75.03 4.04
C ASP A 104 40.71 75.73 2.68
N GLY A 105 39.67 75.65 1.82
CA GLY A 105 39.23 76.77 0.98
C GLY A 105 39.66 76.86 -0.50
N ARG A 106 38.83 76.31 -1.41
CA ARG A 106 38.16 76.98 -2.58
C ARG A 106 37.70 75.93 -3.63
N LYS A 107 36.38 75.69 -3.76
CA LYS A 107 35.49 76.03 -4.93
C LYS A 107 36.08 75.59 -6.29
N LEU A 108 35.41 74.90 -7.22
CA LEU A 108 34.02 74.64 -7.65
C LEU A 108 34.20 73.62 -8.83
N GLU A 109 33.47 72.53 -9.03
CA GLU A 109 32.25 72.37 -9.85
C GLU A 109 32.02 70.84 -9.97
N ARG A 110 30.95 70.30 -9.37
CA ARG A 110 29.74 69.86 -10.08
C ARG A 110 30.01 69.16 -11.42
N ASN A 111 29.97 67.83 -11.42
CA ASN A 111 29.06 67.09 -12.30
C ASN A 111 28.73 65.72 -11.69
N LEU A 112 27.52 65.68 -11.13
CA LEU A 112 26.82 64.50 -10.66
C LEU A 112 26.35 63.73 -11.90
N SER A 113 26.91 62.55 -12.17
CA SER A 113 26.24 61.56 -13.02
C SER A 113 25.83 60.38 -12.13
N ILE A 114 24.68 60.56 -11.51
CA ILE A 114 23.82 59.46 -11.07
C ILE A 114 23.44 58.70 -12.35
N ALA A 115 24.19 57.67 -12.69
CA ALA A 115 23.76 56.65 -13.64
C ALA A 115 22.88 55.64 -12.90
N ARG A 116 21.67 56.09 -12.55
CA ARG A 116 20.56 55.25 -12.12
C ARG A 116 19.95 54.64 -13.38
N SER A 117 20.51 53.54 -13.87
CA SER A 117 19.90 52.73 -14.93
C SER A 117 20.16 51.22 -14.74
N ARG A 118 20.00 50.74 -13.50
CA ARG A 118 19.93 49.30 -13.19
C ARG A 118 18.74 48.94 -12.30
N HIS A 119 17.57 49.56 -12.52
CA HIS A 119 16.39 49.28 -11.70
C HIS A 119 15.12 48.94 -12.50
N GLU A 120 15.28 48.58 -13.77
CA GLU A 120 14.19 48.13 -14.64
C GLU A 120 14.31 46.65 -15.02
N SER A 121 15.52 46.07 -14.97
CA SER A 121 15.76 44.65 -15.25
C SER A 121 15.46 43.70 -14.09
N MET A 122 15.29 44.18 -12.85
CA MET A 122 14.94 43.32 -11.71
C MET A 122 13.43 43.05 -11.60
N ARG A 123 12.57 43.99 -12.05
CA ARG A 123 11.11 43.84 -11.96
C ARG A 123 10.55 42.94 -13.06
N SER A 124 11.07 43.06 -14.28
CA SER A 124 10.67 42.17 -15.38
C SER A 124 11.07 40.72 -15.12
N SER A 125 12.23 40.46 -14.48
CA SER A 125 12.67 39.10 -14.16
C SER A 125 11.85 38.40 -13.07
N SER A 126 11.23 39.15 -12.15
CA SER A 126 10.34 38.57 -11.13
C SER A 126 8.96 38.26 -11.68
N GLU A 127 8.46 39.07 -12.62
CA GLU A 127 7.17 38.84 -13.27
C GLU A 127 7.25 37.59 -14.16
N THR A 128 8.30 37.45 -14.97
CA THR A 128 8.50 36.23 -15.79
C THR A 128 8.75 34.98 -14.95
N ALA A 129 9.40 35.09 -13.78
CA ALA A 129 9.60 33.96 -12.89
C ALA A 129 8.28 33.46 -12.29
N HIS A 130 7.37 34.38 -11.95
CA HIS A 130 6.05 34.03 -11.43
C HIS A 130 5.17 33.40 -12.50
N GLU A 131 5.17 33.94 -13.72
CA GLU A 131 4.45 33.35 -14.87
C GLU A 131 4.96 31.93 -15.18
N ASN A 132 6.27 31.72 -15.12
CA ASN A 132 6.89 30.40 -15.27
C ASN A 132 6.45 29.43 -14.15
N ILE A 133 6.48 29.86 -12.88
CA ILE A 133 6.03 29.00 -11.77
C ILE A 133 4.56 28.60 -11.95
N GLU A 134 3.69 29.54 -12.31
CA GLU A 134 2.26 29.30 -12.52
C GLU A 134 1.99 28.31 -13.67
N GLU A 135 2.72 28.39 -14.78
CA GLU A 135 2.64 27.42 -15.86
C GLU A 135 3.03 25.99 -15.43
N LEU A 136 4.07 25.89 -14.61
CA LEU A 136 4.55 24.61 -14.08
C LEU A 136 3.59 24.03 -13.04
N GLU A 137 3.04 24.87 -12.16
CA GLU A 137 2.03 24.49 -11.18
C GLU A 137 0.79 23.91 -11.86
N MET A 138 0.25 24.57 -12.90
CA MET A 138 -0.87 24.04 -13.69
C MET A 138 -0.59 22.65 -14.29
N LEU A 139 0.65 22.43 -14.75
CA LEU A 139 1.05 21.13 -15.29
C LEU A 139 1.13 20.06 -14.19
N LEU A 140 1.80 20.37 -13.07
CA LEU A 140 1.93 19.45 -11.94
C LEU A 140 0.58 19.11 -11.35
N GLU A 141 -0.34 20.07 -11.24
CA GLU A 141 -1.69 19.84 -10.74
C GLU A 141 -2.48 18.88 -11.64
N ALA A 142 -2.36 18.99 -12.96
CA ALA A 142 -2.96 18.04 -13.89
C ALA A 142 -2.46 16.59 -13.67
N TYR A 143 -1.16 16.41 -13.41
CA TYR A 143 -0.60 15.11 -13.06
C TYR A 143 -1.02 14.65 -11.66
N PHE A 144 -1.08 15.56 -10.69
CA PHE A 144 -1.52 15.30 -9.32
C PHE A 144 -2.94 14.73 -9.30
N VAL A 145 -3.86 15.34 -10.05
CA VAL A 145 -5.24 14.83 -10.21
C VAL A 145 -5.27 13.41 -10.78
N VAL A 146 -4.41 13.11 -11.77
CA VAL A 146 -4.32 11.76 -12.36
C VAL A 146 -3.77 10.74 -11.37
N ILE A 147 -2.76 11.13 -10.58
CA ILE A 147 -2.18 10.27 -9.55
C ILE A 147 -3.19 9.99 -8.45
N ASP A 148 -3.91 11.01 -7.98
CA ASP A 148 -4.94 10.86 -6.95
C ASP A 148 -6.09 9.97 -7.43
N SER A 149 -6.56 10.17 -8.68
CA SER A 149 -7.52 9.27 -9.33
C SER A 149 -7.02 7.82 -9.38
N THR A 150 -5.74 7.63 -9.72
CA THR A 150 -5.12 6.29 -9.74
C THR A 150 -5.06 5.69 -8.34
N LEU A 151 -4.73 6.48 -7.33
CA LEU A 151 -4.69 6.05 -5.93
C LEU A 151 -6.07 5.63 -5.42
N ASN A 152 -7.10 6.39 -5.77
CA ASN A 152 -8.49 6.05 -5.44
C ASN A 152 -8.89 4.72 -6.06
N LYS A 153 -8.58 4.49 -7.35
CA LYS A 153 -8.83 3.19 -8.00
C LYS A 153 -8.09 2.02 -7.33
N LEU A 154 -6.81 2.20 -6.99
CA LEU A 154 -6.03 1.16 -6.31
C LEU A 154 -6.57 0.87 -4.90
N THR A 155 -7.08 1.90 -4.21
CA THR A 155 -7.71 1.75 -2.89
C THR A 155 -9.02 0.98 -3.01
N SER A 156 -9.90 1.34 -3.96
CA SER A 156 -11.13 0.60 -4.20
C SER A 156 -10.88 -0.86 -4.60
N LEU A 157 -9.85 -1.13 -5.41
CA LEU A 157 -9.49 -2.50 -5.77
C LEU A 157 -8.98 -3.29 -4.56
N LYS A 158 -8.27 -2.63 -3.64
CA LYS A 158 -7.79 -3.24 -2.40
C LYS A 158 -8.97 -3.62 -1.51
N GLU A 159 -9.93 -2.71 -1.31
CA GLU A 159 -11.16 -2.98 -0.56
C GLU A 159 -11.92 -4.16 -1.15
N TYR A 160 -12.08 -4.22 -2.47
CA TYR A 160 -12.74 -5.35 -3.13
C TYR A 160 -12.03 -6.71 -2.92
N ILE A 161 -10.69 -6.71 -2.90
CA ILE A 161 -9.91 -7.92 -2.57
C ILE A 161 -10.12 -8.31 -1.10
N ASP A 162 -10.09 -7.34 -0.19
CA ASP A 162 -10.28 -7.56 1.25
C ASP A 162 -11.70 -8.12 1.53
N ASP A 163 -12.74 -7.55 0.90
CA ASP A 163 -14.13 -8.06 0.97
C ASP A 163 -14.25 -9.50 0.45
N THR A 164 -13.55 -9.82 -0.64
CA THR A 164 -13.51 -11.17 -1.21
C THR A 164 -12.82 -12.15 -0.26
N GLU A 165 -11.74 -11.73 0.41
CA GLU A 165 -11.04 -12.54 1.42
C GLU A 165 -11.95 -12.86 2.61
N ASP A 166 -12.69 -11.87 3.11
CA ASP A 166 -13.67 -12.05 4.18
C ASP A 166 -14.81 -12.99 3.77
N PHE A 167 -15.33 -12.85 2.55
CA PHE A 167 -16.33 -13.78 2.01
C PHE A 167 -15.81 -15.22 1.98
N ILE A 168 -14.56 -15.43 1.53
CA ILE A 168 -13.96 -16.77 1.48
C ILE A 168 -13.73 -17.31 2.89
N ASN A 169 -13.29 -16.49 3.83
CA ASN A 169 -13.11 -16.90 5.22
C ASN A 169 -14.43 -17.41 5.81
N ILE A 170 -15.54 -16.71 5.58
CA ILE A 170 -16.88 -17.14 5.99
C ILE A 170 -17.25 -18.49 5.33
N GLN A 171 -16.99 -18.65 4.04
CA GLN A 171 -17.25 -19.92 3.33
C GLN A 171 -16.39 -21.08 3.85
N LEU A 172 -15.11 -20.85 4.10
CA LEU A 172 -14.20 -21.86 4.65
C LEU A 172 -14.62 -22.29 6.06
N ASP A 173 -15.06 -21.33 6.88
CA ASP A 173 -15.60 -21.63 8.21
C ASP A 173 -16.91 -22.42 8.13
N ASN A 174 -17.78 -22.13 7.15
CA ASN A 174 -18.98 -22.92 6.90
C ASN A 174 -18.63 -24.37 6.51
N VAL A 175 -17.69 -24.57 5.59
CA VAL A 175 -17.21 -25.91 5.18
C VAL A 175 -16.57 -26.64 6.37
N ARG A 176 -15.75 -25.96 7.18
CA ARG A 176 -15.19 -26.54 8.41
C ARG A 176 -16.27 -26.96 9.39
N ASN A 177 -17.30 -26.12 9.56
CA ASN A 177 -18.43 -26.43 10.43
C ASN A 177 -19.20 -27.68 9.94
N GLN A 178 -19.40 -27.81 8.62
CA GLN A 178 -19.97 -29.03 8.02
C GLN A 178 -19.10 -30.27 8.25
N LEU A 179 -17.77 -30.14 8.16
CA LEU A 179 -16.85 -31.25 8.43
C LEU A 179 -16.93 -31.70 9.89
N ILE A 180 -16.87 -30.75 10.85
CA ILE A 180 -17.01 -31.04 12.28
C ILE A 180 -18.35 -31.73 12.56
N GLN A 181 -19.43 -31.30 11.89
CA GLN A 181 -20.73 -31.94 12.01
C GLN A 181 -20.73 -33.39 11.50
N PHE A 182 -20.12 -33.65 10.34
CA PHE A 182 -20.01 -35.00 9.79
C PHE A 182 -19.15 -35.92 10.67
N GLU A 183 -18.02 -35.41 11.17
CA GLU A 183 -17.15 -36.13 12.11
C GLU A 183 -17.93 -36.55 13.36
N LEU A 184 -18.68 -35.62 13.94
CA LEU A 184 -19.45 -35.85 15.15
C LEU A 184 -20.58 -36.89 14.94
N LEU A 185 -21.22 -36.88 13.76
CA LEU A 185 -22.18 -37.92 13.37
C LEU A 185 -21.49 -39.29 13.27
N LEU A 186 -20.33 -39.36 12.62
CA LEU A 186 -19.55 -40.59 12.47
C LEU A 186 -19.13 -41.14 13.84
N THR A 187 -18.58 -40.30 14.73
CA THR A 187 -18.19 -40.69 16.09
C THR A 187 -19.36 -41.21 16.91
N THR A 188 -20.55 -40.62 16.74
CA THR A 188 -21.76 -41.10 17.42
C THR A 188 -22.18 -42.48 16.88
N ALA A 189 -22.11 -42.69 15.56
CA ALA A 189 -22.41 -43.98 14.94
C ALA A 189 -21.42 -45.06 15.40
N THR A 190 -20.13 -44.76 15.46
CA THR A 190 -19.11 -45.72 15.93
C THR A 190 -19.27 -46.02 17.41
N PHE A 191 -19.67 -45.05 18.23
CA PHE A 191 -20.00 -45.28 19.64
C PHE A 191 -21.14 -46.31 19.80
N VAL A 192 -22.21 -46.19 19.01
CA VAL A 192 -23.32 -47.16 19.03
C VAL A 192 -22.84 -48.55 18.58
N VAL A 193 -22.03 -48.63 17.52
CA VAL A 193 -21.43 -49.89 17.06
C VAL A 193 -20.52 -50.51 18.13
N ALA A 194 -19.78 -49.71 18.89
CA ALA A 194 -18.93 -50.20 19.96
C ALA A 194 -19.74 -50.88 21.09
N ILE A 195 -20.93 -50.36 21.43
CA ILE A 195 -21.83 -51.00 22.40
C ILE A 195 -22.25 -52.40 21.91
N PHE A 196 -22.61 -52.54 20.63
CA PHE A 196 -22.89 -53.84 20.03
C PHE A 196 -21.66 -54.77 20.05
N GLY A 197 -20.48 -54.21 19.80
CA GLY A 197 -19.21 -54.93 19.88
C GLY A 197 -18.92 -55.50 21.28
N VAL A 198 -19.22 -54.75 22.34
CA VAL A 198 -19.07 -55.23 23.73
C VAL A 198 -19.98 -56.42 23.99
N VAL A 199 -21.25 -56.34 23.57
CA VAL A 199 -22.20 -57.45 23.70
C VAL A 199 -21.68 -58.67 22.93
N ALA A 200 -21.33 -58.50 21.66
CA ALA A 200 -20.77 -59.57 20.84
C ALA A 200 -19.50 -60.19 21.46
N GLY A 201 -18.64 -59.37 22.07
CA GLY A 201 -17.42 -59.82 22.75
C GLY A 201 -17.70 -60.67 24.00
N VAL A 202 -18.68 -60.27 24.82
CA VAL A 202 -19.10 -61.06 25.99
C VAL A 202 -19.65 -62.43 25.59
N PHE A 203 -20.45 -62.49 24.51
CA PHE A 203 -21.00 -63.75 23.99
C PHE A 203 -20.01 -64.57 23.17
N GLY A 204 -18.97 -63.95 22.60
CA GLY A 204 -17.87 -64.63 21.92
C GLY A 204 -16.82 -65.21 22.86
N MET A 205 -17.00 -65.07 24.17
CA MET A 205 -16.06 -65.51 25.19
C MET A 205 -16.27 -66.99 25.53
N ASN A 206 -15.18 -67.75 25.69
CA ASN A 206 -15.19 -69.20 25.94
C ASN A 206 -15.51 -69.59 27.41
N PHE A 207 -16.33 -68.80 28.13
CA PHE A 207 -16.76 -69.14 29.49
C PHE A 207 -18.22 -69.56 29.52
N GLU A 208 -18.52 -70.58 30.30
CA GLU A 208 -19.85 -71.13 30.47
C GLU A 208 -20.67 -70.21 31.40
N ILE A 209 -21.49 -69.36 30.81
CA ILE A 209 -22.45 -68.52 31.53
C ILE A 209 -23.81 -69.24 31.61
N PRO A 210 -24.52 -69.17 32.76
CA PRO A 210 -25.84 -69.80 32.95
C PRO A 210 -26.94 -69.22 32.04
N LEU A 211 -26.61 -68.16 31.30
CA LEU A 211 -27.47 -67.55 30.28
C LEU A 211 -27.56 -68.41 29.01
N PHE A 212 -26.59 -69.29 28.74
CA PHE A 212 -26.60 -70.19 27.57
C PHE A 212 -27.50 -71.41 27.74
N ASP A 213 -27.84 -71.79 28.97
CA ASP A 213 -28.72 -72.93 29.27
C ASP A 213 -30.18 -72.68 28.86
N VAL A 214 -30.55 -71.41 28.64
CA VAL A 214 -31.89 -71.00 28.22
C VAL A 214 -31.92 -70.81 26.69
N PRO A 215 -32.63 -71.66 25.93
CA PRO A 215 -32.58 -71.67 24.46
C PRO A 215 -33.07 -70.38 23.79
N SER A 216 -33.80 -69.51 24.51
CA SER A 216 -34.28 -68.22 24.01
C SER A 216 -33.49 -67.00 24.50
N ALA A 217 -32.56 -67.15 25.46
CA ALA A 217 -31.91 -65.99 26.09
C ALA A 217 -31.04 -65.18 25.12
N PHE A 218 -30.34 -65.84 24.20
CA PHE A 218 -29.55 -65.17 23.16
C PHE A 218 -30.40 -64.24 22.28
N ASN A 219 -31.55 -64.73 21.80
CA ASN A 219 -32.47 -63.94 20.97
C ASN A 219 -33.02 -62.72 21.74
N TRP A 220 -33.35 -62.89 23.03
CA TRP A 220 -33.81 -61.77 23.88
C TRP A 220 -32.72 -60.73 24.08
N VAL A 221 -31.48 -61.14 24.32
CA VAL A 221 -30.36 -60.20 24.49
C VAL A 221 -30.07 -59.44 23.20
N LEU A 222 -30.09 -60.14 22.05
CA LEU A 222 -29.92 -59.50 20.74
C LEU A 222 -31.04 -58.48 20.46
N LEU A 223 -32.28 -58.82 20.81
CA LEU A 223 -33.42 -57.91 20.65
C LEU A 223 -33.33 -56.70 21.58
N ILE A 224 -33.03 -56.90 22.87
CA ILE A 224 -32.91 -55.81 23.86
C ILE A 224 -31.76 -54.88 23.51
N THR A 225 -30.60 -55.42 23.13
CA THR A 225 -29.43 -54.61 22.76
C THR A 225 -29.65 -53.88 21.43
N GLY A 226 -30.33 -54.50 20.47
CA GLY A 226 -30.81 -53.87 19.24
C GLY A 226 -31.71 -52.67 19.51
N VAL A 227 -32.77 -52.87 20.30
CA VAL A 227 -33.72 -51.81 20.67
C VAL A 227 -33.03 -50.70 21.46
N CYS A 228 -32.19 -51.05 22.43
CA CYS A 228 -31.42 -50.08 23.22
C CYS A 228 -30.49 -49.24 22.35
N GLY A 229 -29.76 -49.87 21.42
CA GLY A 229 -28.87 -49.17 20.48
C GLY A 229 -29.62 -48.19 19.57
N VAL A 230 -30.79 -48.58 19.05
CA VAL A 230 -31.64 -47.70 18.25
C VAL A 230 -32.17 -46.53 19.07
N ILE A 231 -32.63 -46.78 20.31
CA ILE A 231 -33.10 -45.71 21.22
C ILE A 231 -31.98 -44.72 21.52
N ILE A 232 -30.78 -45.20 21.83
CA ILE A 232 -29.61 -44.35 22.09
C ILE A 232 -29.27 -43.52 20.84
N PHE A 233 -29.23 -44.13 19.66
CA PHE A 233 -28.97 -43.43 18.41
C PHE A 233 -30.02 -42.35 18.11
N CYS A 234 -31.30 -42.68 18.26
CA CYS A 234 -32.40 -41.73 18.10
C CYS A 234 -32.34 -40.58 19.12
N ALA A 235 -32.00 -40.87 20.38
CA ALA A 235 -31.82 -39.86 21.41
C ALA A 235 -30.66 -38.90 21.07
N PHE A 236 -29.55 -39.42 20.55
CA PHE A 236 -28.45 -38.60 20.05
C PHE A 236 -28.86 -37.72 18.87
N LEU A 237 -29.53 -38.28 17.85
CA LEU A 237 -30.03 -37.50 16.71
C LEU A 237 -31.01 -36.40 17.15
N TRP A 238 -31.90 -36.72 18.08
CA TRP A 238 -32.84 -35.75 18.66
C TRP A 238 -32.09 -34.63 19.39
N PHE A 239 -31.10 -34.99 20.21
CA PHE A 239 -30.25 -34.03 20.92
C PHE A 239 -29.51 -33.10 19.95
N PHE A 240 -28.94 -33.63 18.85
CA PHE A 240 -28.29 -32.81 17.83
C PHE A 240 -29.24 -31.88 17.10
N ARG A 241 -30.45 -32.37 16.79
CA ARG A 241 -31.50 -31.56 16.17
C ARG A 241 -31.98 -30.44 17.10
N TYR A 242 -32.16 -30.73 18.39
CA TYR A 242 -32.59 -29.75 19.39
C TYR A 242 -31.55 -28.64 19.60
N ARG A 243 -30.25 -28.98 19.58
CA ARG A 243 -29.17 -28.01 19.78
C ARG A 243 -28.91 -27.08 18.59
N ARG A 244 -29.71 -27.15 17.51
CA ARG A 244 -29.55 -26.30 16.30
C ARG A 244 -28.12 -26.31 15.71
N LEU A 245 -27.38 -27.40 15.90
CA LEU A 245 -26.09 -27.63 15.22
C LEU A 245 -26.24 -27.92 13.72
N MET A 246 -27.48 -27.98 13.23
CA MET A 246 -27.82 -28.07 11.81
C MET A 246 -28.51 -26.77 11.41
N PRO A 247 -27.87 -25.89 10.62
CA PRO A 247 -28.64 -25.03 9.75
C PRO A 247 -29.26 -25.95 8.69
N LEU A 248 -30.60 -26.00 8.65
CA LEU A 248 -31.31 -26.46 7.46
C LEU A 248 -31.06 -25.46 6.32
#